data_AF-A0A7J9YEA2-F1
#
_entry.id   AF-A0A7J9YEA2-F1
#
_cell.length_a   1.000
_cell.length_b   1.000
_cell.length_c   1.000
_cell.angle_alpha   90.00
_cell.angle_beta   90.00
_cell.angle_gamma   90.00
#
_symmetry.space_group_name_H-M   'P 1'
#
loop_
_entity.id
_entity.type
_entity.pdbx_description
1 polymer ?
#
loop_
_entity_poly.entity_id
_entity_poly.type
_entity_poly.pdbx_seq_one_letter_code
_entity_poly.pdbx_strand_id
1 'polypeptide(L)' 'MTPTYYLLLSALLFSIGAVGVLVRRNAIVVFMCIELMLNAV' A
#
# COMPACT_ATOMS: atom_id res chain seq x y z
N MET A 1 15.79 18.81 -0.85
CA MET A 1 15.16 17.51 -0.50
C MET A 1 14.55 16.95 -1.77
N THR A 2 15.16 15.91 -2.36
CA THR A 2 14.77 15.34 -3.66
C THR A 2 13.44 14.58 -3.55
N PRO A 3 12.36 15.01 -4.23
CA PRO A 3 11.03 14.40 -4.11
C PRO A 3 10.96 12.95 -4.62
N THR A 4 11.97 12.51 -5.37
CA THR A 4 12.10 11.15 -5.90
C THR A 4 12.06 10.07 -4.82
N TYR A 5 12.67 10.32 -3.65
CA TYR A 5 12.68 9.34 -2.56
C TYR A 5 11.28 9.14 -1.95
N TYR A 6 10.49 10.20 -1.85
CA TYR A 6 9.12 10.13 -1.35
C TYR A 6 8.22 9.34 -2.31
N LEU A 7 8.33 9.62 -3.61
CA LEU A 7 7.58 8.90 -4.64
C LEU A 7 7.93 7.41 -4.69
N LEU A 8 9.21 7.07 -4.55
CA LEU A 8 9.67 5.68 -4.54
C LEU A 8 9.13 4.92 -3.31
N LEU A 9 9.13 5.57 -2.15
CA LEU A 9 8.62 4.99 -0.91
C LEU A 9 7.10 4.75 -0.97
N SER A 10 6.32 5.72 -1.46
CA SER A 10 4.88 5.57 -1.65
C SER A 10 4.53 4.49 -2.68
N ALA A 11 5.29 4.39 -3.78
CA ALA A 11 5.11 3.33 -4.77
C ALA A 11 5.38 1.93 -4.18
N LEU A 12 6.42 1.80 -3.35
CA LEU A 12 6.73 0.56 -2.64
C LEU A 12 5.62 0.15 -1.67
N LEU A 13 5.17 1.08 -0.82
CA LEU A 13 4.07 0.84 0.12
C LEU A 13 2.76 0.47 -0.59
N PHE A 14 2.44 1.14 -1.70
CA PHE A 14 1.28 0.83 -2.52
C PHE A 14 1.35 -0.58 -3.11
N SER A 15 2.51 -0.97 -3.66
CA SER A 15 2.69 -2.31 -4.23
C SER A 15 2.58 -3.43 -3.17
N ILE A 16 3.06 -3.21 -1.95
CA ILE A 16 2.91 -4.13 -0.82
C ILE A 16 1.43 -4.26 -0.42
N GLY A 17 0.71 -3.14 -0.33
CA GLY A 17 -0.73 -3.16 -0.09
C GLY A 17 -1.49 -3.91 -1.18
N ALA A 18 -1.11 -3.74 -2.44
CA ALA A 18 -1.80 -4.34 -3.59
C ALA A 18 -1.61 -5.86 -3.63
N VAL A 19 -0.40 -6.32 -3.32
CA VAL A 19 -0.11 -7.75 -3.13
C VAL A 19 -0.88 -8.31 -1.93
N GLY A 20 -1.00 -7.56 -0.84
CA GLY A 20 -1.80 -7.95 0.34
C GLY A 20 -3.28 -8.17 0.02
N VAL A 21 -3.85 -7.32 -0.85
CA VAL A 21 -5.24 -7.43 -1.33
C VAL A 21 -5.45 -8.66 -2.22
N LEU A 22 -4.53 -8.94 -3.15
CA LEU A 22 -4.64 -10.05 -4.10
C LEU A 22 -4.45 -11.43 -3.46
N VAL A 23 -3.59 -11.55 -2.44
CA VAL A 23 -3.21 -12.84 -1.84
C VAL A 23 -4.21 -13.31 -0.77
N ARG A 24 -4.95 -12.39 -0.12
CA ARG A 24 -5.77 -12.72 1.04
C ARG A 24 -7.26 -12.79 0.66
N ARG A 25 -7.84 -14.00 0.69
CA ARG A 25 -9.28 -14.24 0.48
C ARG A 25 -10.20 -13.71 1.60
N ASN A 26 -9.63 -13.05 2.62
CA ASN A 26 -10.38 -12.54 3.77
C ASN A 26 -10.63 -11.04 3.62
N ALA A 27 -11.91 -10.65 3.50
CA ALA A 27 -12.32 -9.28 3.24
C ALA A 27 -11.85 -8.27 4.30
N ILE A 28 -11.64 -8.71 5.56
CA ILE A 28 -11.14 -7.87 6.66
C ILE A 28 -9.68 -7.44 6.41
N VAL A 29 -8.85 -8.35 5.89
CA VAL A 29 -7.44 -8.07 5.59
C VAL A 29 -7.31 -7.14 4.38
N VAL A 30 -8.20 -7.30 3.40
CA VAL A 30 -8.31 -6.39 2.25
C VAL A 30 -8.64 -4.96 2.72
N PHE A 31 -9.59 -4.81 3.65
CA PHE A 31 -9.94 -3.51 4.24
C PHE A 31 -8.76 -2.85 4.96
N MET A 32 -7.99 -3.62 5.73
CA MET A 32 -6.79 -3.12 6.43
C MET A 32 -5.66 -2.70 5.45
N CYS A 33 -5.50 -3.42 4.34
CA CYS A 33 -4.55 -3.03 3.28
C CYS A 33 -4.98 -1.74 2.55
N ILE A 34 -6.28 -1.50 2.41
CA ILE A 34 -6.81 -0.26 1.82
C ILE A 34 -6.54 0.94 2.74
N GLU A 35 -6.72 0.80 4.06
CA GLU A 35 -6.35 1.85 5.01
C GLU A 35 -4.83 2.14 4.98
N LEU A 36 -3.99 1.11 4.84
CA LEU A 36 -2.54 1.27 4.70
C LEU A 36 -2.16 2.03 3.40
N MET A 37 -2.83 1.73 2.27
CA MET A 37 -2.62 2.46 1.01
C MET A 37 -3.05 3.92 1.12
N LEU A 38 -4.19 4.19 1.75
CA LEU A 38 -4.70 5.53 1.98
C LEU A 38 -3.86 6.35 2.97
N ASN A 39 -3.06 5.69 3.81
CA ASN A 39 -2.11 6.37 4.70
C ASN A 39 -0.75 6.63 4.04
N ALA A 40 -0.44 5.91 2.96
CA ALA A 40 0.82 6.03 2.21
C ALA A 40 0.79 7.15 1.13
N VAL A 41 -0.39 7.73 0.88
CA VAL A 41 -0.59 8.90 -0.01
C VAL A 41 -0.53 10.22 0.75
#